data_AF-A0A923LKL3-F1
#
_entry.id   AF-A0A923LKL3-F1
#
_cell.length_a   1.000
_cell.length_b   1.000
_cell.length_c   1.000
_cell.angle_alpha   90.00
_cell.angle_beta   90.00
_cell.angle_gamma   90.00
#
_symmetry.space_group_name_H-M   'P 1'
#
loop_
_entity.id
_entity.type
_entity.pdbx_description
1 polymer ?
#
loop_
_entity_poly.entity_id
_entity_poly.type
_entity_poly.pdbx_seq_one_letter_code
_entity_poly.pdbx_strand_id
1 'polypeptide(L)'
;MFDYNPQYYNEDKQVGERCFFDGKDVYIDFNADLKSFEVTPGAIDPDFSPAAGRSNFNLFNVEAEPAELVAEFYVGGPSYEATQTNISNMLTAARQCVIRKEGDIFEYAAVLIDRDSENTEVEPYYLLSLKFAVIRRKPLVIKKLEKTTVIYNEGNTSSGMRISISPEKALETFTVAGITIEDLNPGTTYVIDGIVGRVTANGVNYFAHTDLVDFPKIQPRKNEIVMSEEIPVTVSFYPVFS
;
A
#
# COMPACT_ATOMS: atom_id res chain seq x y z
N MET A 1 36.02 1.88 22.89
CA MET A 1 35.05 2.87 23.40
C MET A 1 35.24 4.07 22.50
N PHE A 2 34.37 4.24 21.52
CA PHE A 2 34.58 5.27 20.51
C PHE A 2 34.06 6.60 21.03
N ASP A 3 34.89 7.63 20.89
CA ASP A 3 34.54 8.99 21.25
C ASP A 3 33.48 9.53 20.29
N TYR A 4 32.54 10.27 20.85
CA TYR A 4 31.54 11.05 20.12
C TYR A 4 32.22 11.97 19.08
N ASN A 5 31.82 11.90 17.80
CA ASN A 5 32.27 12.82 16.75
C ASN A 5 31.35 14.06 16.70
N PRO A 6 31.78 15.23 17.21
CA PRO A 6 30.96 16.44 17.19
C PRO A 6 30.81 17.06 15.78
N GLN A 7 31.65 16.67 14.81
CA GLN A 7 31.62 17.19 13.44
C GLN A 7 30.80 16.31 12.49
N TYR A 8 30.25 15.18 12.98
CA TYR A 8 29.59 14.18 12.15
C TYR A 8 28.60 14.78 11.14
N TYR A 9 27.64 15.58 11.60
CA TYR A 9 26.61 16.17 10.73
C TYR A 9 27.12 17.26 9.77
N ASN A 10 28.33 17.78 9.98
CA ASN A 10 28.97 18.70 9.03
C ASN A 10 29.67 17.93 7.89
N GLU A 11 30.10 16.70 8.18
CA GLU A 11 30.85 15.83 7.27
C GLU A 11 29.93 14.90 6.49
N ASP A 12 28.88 14.39 7.14
CA ASP A 12 27.88 13.50 6.58
C ASP A 12 27.07 14.21 5.49
N LYS A 13 26.85 13.50 4.39
CA LYS A 13 26.07 13.98 3.25
C LYS A 13 25.31 12.81 2.65
N GLN A 14 24.04 13.06 2.33
CA GLN A 14 23.26 12.14 1.51
C GLN A 14 23.86 12.05 0.12
N VAL A 15 24.22 10.84 -0.29
CA VAL A 15 24.69 10.51 -1.65
C VAL A 15 23.62 9.72 -2.40
N GLY A 16 22.88 8.87 -1.69
CA GLY A 16 21.81 8.05 -2.23
C GLY A 16 20.55 8.83 -2.59
N GLU A 17 19.62 8.14 -3.28
CA GLU A 17 18.30 8.70 -3.57
C GLU A 17 17.47 8.85 -2.30
N ARG A 18 16.62 9.88 -2.26
CA ARG A 18 15.71 10.08 -1.12
C ARG A 18 14.66 8.97 -1.06
N CYS A 19 14.57 8.34 0.11
CA CYS A 19 13.58 7.31 0.42
C CYS A 19 12.69 7.78 1.57
N PHE A 20 11.42 7.40 1.52
CA PHE A 20 10.43 7.79 2.51
C PHE A 20 9.70 6.58 3.06
N PHE A 21 9.56 6.51 4.38
CA PHE A 21 8.64 5.60 5.08
C PHE A 21 7.48 6.41 5.65
N ASP A 22 6.25 6.12 5.22
CA ASP A 22 5.04 6.87 5.60
C ASP A 22 5.18 8.40 5.40
N GLY A 23 5.88 8.79 4.34
CA GLY A 23 6.14 10.19 4.00
C GLY A 23 7.28 10.86 4.79
N LYS A 24 7.89 10.17 5.76
CA LYS A 24 9.06 10.64 6.50
C LYS A 24 10.34 10.29 5.75
N ASP A 25 11.22 11.27 5.60
CA ASP A 25 12.51 11.09 4.93
C ASP A 25 13.46 10.29 5.84
N VAL A 26 13.87 9.11 5.39
CA VAL A 26 14.67 8.19 6.23
C VAL A 26 16.08 8.68 6.49
N TYR A 27 16.62 9.53 5.61
CA TYR A 27 17.94 10.14 5.83
C TYR A 27 17.85 11.22 6.92
N ILE A 28 16.82 12.06 6.88
CA ILE A 28 16.64 13.12 7.89
C ILE A 28 16.30 12.53 9.26
N ASP A 29 15.40 11.54 9.31
CA ASP A 29 14.87 11.04 10.58
C ASP A 29 15.76 9.96 11.22
N PHE A 30 16.53 9.21 10.42
CA PHE A 30 17.31 8.06 10.89
C PHE A 30 18.77 8.06 10.42
N ASN A 31 19.23 9.10 9.72
CA ASN A 31 20.58 9.14 9.14
C ASN A 31 20.89 7.90 8.29
N ALA A 32 19.87 7.44 7.55
CA ALA A 32 19.92 6.27 6.70
C ALA A 32 19.98 6.70 5.23
N ASP A 33 21.15 6.57 4.62
CA ASP A 33 21.34 6.88 3.20
C ASP A 33 21.06 5.64 2.33
N LEU A 34 20.22 5.77 1.31
CA LEU A 34 19.80 4.65 0.48
C LEU A 34 20.95 4.21 -0.45
N LYS A 35 21.40 2.97 -0.28
CA LYS A 35 22.42 2.35 -1.14
C LYS A 35 21.80 1.64 -2.34
N SER A 36 20.77 0.83 -2.11
CA SER A 36 20.13 0.02 -3.16
C SER A 36 18.64 -0.17 -2.87
N PHE A 37 17.87 -0.37 -3.94
CA PHE A 37 16.41 -0.53 -3.88
C PHE A 37 15.97 -1.44 -5.02
N GLU A 38 15.71 -2.70 -4.68
CA GLU A 38 15.43 -3.75 -5.66
C GLU A 38 14.05 -4.37 -5.41
N VAL A 39 13.18 -4.28 -6.40
CA VAL A 39 11.86 -4.91 -6.37
C VAL A 39 11.91 -6.16 -7.23
N THR A 40 11.58 -7.31 -6.64
CA THR A 40 11.48 -8.59 -7.34
C THR A 40 10.03 -9.07 -7.33
N PRO A 41 9.55 -9.69 -8.43
CA PRO A 41 8.22 -10.26 -8.48
C PRO A 41 8.11 -11.43 -7.49
N GLY A 42 6.94 -11.59 -6.88
CA GLY A 42 6.66 -12.74 -6.02
C GLY A 42 6.65 -14.05 -6.81
N ALA A 43 6.87 -15.16 -6.12
CA ALA A 43 6.77 -16.48 -6.74
C ALA A 43 5.33 -16.74 -7.22
N ILE A 44 5.22 -17.49 -8.32
CA ILE A 44 3.95 -17.93 -8.87
C ILE A 44 3.90 -19.46 -8.69
N ASP A 45 2.83 -19.95 -8.06
CA ASP A 45 2.53 -21.37 -7.92
C ASP A 45 1.29 -21.73 -8.77
N PRO A 46 1.48 -22.18 -10.02
CA PRO A 46 0.37 -22.54 -10.90
C PRO A 46 -0.04 -24.00 -10.71
N ASP A 47 -1.33 -24.25 -10.50
CA ASP A 47 -1.93 -25.58 -10.59
C ASP A 47 -2.42 -25.83 -12.02
N PHE A 48 -1.82 -26.82 -12.70
CA PHE A 48 -2.16 -27.15 -14.07
C PHE A 48 -2.03 -28.64 -14.40
N SER A 49 -2.72 -29.06 -15.46
CA SER A 49 -2.56 -30.40 -16.05
C SER A 49 -2.35 -30.32 -17.56
N PRO A 50 -1.61 -31.27 -18.18
CA PRO A 50 -1.59 -31.37 -19.63
C PRO A 50 -2.99 -31.65 -20.17
N ALA A 51 -3.41 -30.91 -21.20
CA ALA A 51 -4.63 -31.22 -21.93
C ALA A 51 -4.51 -32.62 -22.57
N ALA A 52 -5.65 -33.27 -22.84
CA ALA A 52 -5.70 -34.66 -23.33
C ALA A 52 -4.85 -34.88 -24.61
N GLY A 53 -4.74 -33.87 -25.48
CA GLY A 53 -3.91 -33.90 -26.69
C GLY A 53 -2.43 -33.54 -26.49
N ARG A 54 -2.01 -33.17 -25.27
CA ARG A 54 -0.65 -32.72 -24.88
C ARG A 54 -0.09 -31.54 -25.70
N SER A 55 -0.94 -30.82 -26.42
CA SER A 55 -0.60 -29.59 -27.13
C SER A 55 -0.92 -28.32 -26.34
N ASN A 56 -1.48 -28.46 -25.13
CA ASN A 56 -1.86 -27.36 -24.26
C ASN A 56 -1.87 -27.79 -22.78
N PHE A 57 -2.04 -26.84 -21.87
CA PHE A 57 -2.30 -27.06 -20.45
C PHE A 57 -3.68 -26.55 -20.05
N ASN A 58 -4.34 -27.27 -19.14
CA ASN A 58 -5.48 -26.77 -18.39
C ASN A 58 -4.93 -26.12 -17.12
N LEU A 59 -5.07 -24.80 -17.00
CA LEU A 59 -4.72 -24.05 -15.80
C LEU A 59 -5.94 -24.00 -14.87
N PHE A 60 -5.80 -24.45 -13.64
CA PHE A 60 -6.89 -24.50 -12.65
C PHE A 60 -6.82 -23.33 -11.67
N ASN A 61 -5.62 -23.07 -11.15
CA ASN A 61 -5.38 -21.99 -10.21
C ASN A 61 -3.98 -21.39 -10.40
N VAL A 62 -3.80 -20.15 -9.99
CA VAL A 62 -2.49 -19.51 -9.87
C VAL A 62 -2.48 -18.75 -8.56
N GLU A 63 -1.64 -19.18 -7.63
CA GLU A 63 -1.33 -18.40 -6.44
C GLU A 63 -0.09 -17.56 -6.71
N ALA A 64 -0.13 -16.29 -6.33
CA ALA A 64 1.00 -15.38 -6.47
C ALA A 64 1.33 -14.82 -5.10
N GLU A 65 2.58 -15.02 -4.67
CA GLU A 65 3.09 -14.37 -3.48
C GLU A 65 3.20 -12.85 -3.72
N PRO A 66 3.16 -12.02 -2.67
CA PRO A 66 3.48 -10.60 -2.79
C PRO A 66 4.86 -10.40 -3.43
N ALA A 67 5.04 -9.30 -4.16
CA ALA A 67 6.36 -8.89 -4.60
C ALA A 67 7.26 -8.65 -3.38
N GLU A 68 8.56 -8.83 -3.55
CA GLU A 68 9.53 -8.54 -2.50
C GLU A 68 10.31 -7.27 -2.85
N LEU A 69 10.55 -6.44 -1.84
CA LEU A 69 11.44 -5.28 -1.92
C LEU A 69 12.62 -5.50 -0.99
N VAL A 70 13.84 -5.37 -1.51
CA VAL A 70 15.06 -5.28 -0.72
C VAL A 70 15.57 -3.85 -0.80
N ALA A 71 15.72 -3.20 0.34
CA ALA A 71 16.29 -1.87 0.44
C ALA A 71 17.48 -1.90 1.41
N GLU A 72 18.65 -1.48 0.93
CA GLU A 72 19.85 -1.39 1.73
C GLU A 72 20.19 0.07 2.04
N PHE A 73 20.61 0.32 3.27
CA PHE A 73 20.93 1.66 3.75
C PHE A 73 22.28 1.70 4.45
N TYR A 74 23.04 2.76 4.25
CA TYR A 74 24.13 3.12 5.15
C TYR A 74 23.55 3.96 6.29
N VAL A 75 23.52 3.39 7.49
CA VAL A 75 22.99 4.05 8.70
C VAL A 75 24.15 4.46 9.58
N GLY A 76 24.21 5.74 9.92
CA GLY A 76 25.30 6.31 10.72
C GLY A 76 24.81 7.15 11.90
N GLY A 77 25.76 7.70 12.64
CA GLY A 77 25.52 8.59 13.76
C GLY A 77 26.82 9.07 14.40
N PRO A 78 26.78 10.13 15.23
CA PRO A 78 27.97 10.71 15.85
C PRO A 78 28.67 9.77 16.86
N SER A 79 28.01 8.68 17.28
CA SER A 79 28.61 7.63 18.09
C SER A 79 28.00 6.27 17.73
N TYR A 80 28.60 5.20 18.27
CA TYR A 80 28.04 3.86 18.14
C TYR A 80 26.61 3.79 18.70
N GLU A 81 26.36 4.35 19.89
CA GLU A 81 25.04 4.36 20.52
C GLU A 81 24.01 5.14 19.69
N ALA A 82 24.41 6.27 19.11
CA ALA A 82 23.54 7.04 18.24
C ALA A 82 23.18 6.25 16.96
N THR A 83 24.17 5.57 16.37
CA THR A 83 23.97 4.72 15.18
C THR A 83 23.02 3.56 15.49
N GLN A 84 23.21 2.85 16.60
CA GLN A 84 22.31 1.77 17.01
C GLN A 84 20.88 2.27 17.33
N THR A 85 20.77 3.47 17.89
CA THR A 85 19.47 4.12 18.13
C THR A 85 18.75 4.43 16.80
N ASN A 86 19.49 4.96 15.82
CA ASN A 86 18.99 5.22 14.47
C ASN A 86 18.49 3.94 13.79
N ILE A 87 19.28 2.87 13.82
CA ILE A 87 18.87 1.54 13.30
C ILE A 87 17.59 1.06 13.98
N SER A 88 17.53 1.10 15.32
CA SER A 88 16.35 0.65 16.07
C SER A 88 15.08 1.45 15.74
N ASN A 89 15.21 2.78 15.60
CA ASN A 89 14.10 3.65 15.21
C ASN A 89 13.63 3.38 13.78
N MET A 90 14.57 3.19 12.85
CA MET A 90 14.27 2.84 11.47
C MET A 90 13.54 1.49 11.38
N LEU A 91 14.00 0.47 12.12
CA LEU A 91 13.33 -0.84 12.18
C LEU A 91 11.90 -0.75 12.72
N THR A 92 11.65 0.16 13.66
CA THR A 92 10.32 0.42 14.18
C THR A 92 9.42 1.06 13.12
N ALA A 93 9.93 2.03 12.37
CA ALA A 93 9.23 2.68 11.26
C ALA A 93 9.01 1.73 10.06
N ALA A 94 9.93 0.79 9.84
CA ALA A 94 9.88 -0.17 8.74
C ALA A 94 8.87 -1.31 8.95
N ARG A 95 8.42 -1.57 10.19
CA ARG A 95 7.62 -2.77 10.53
C ARG A 95 6.42 -2.97 9.60
N GLN A 96 5.68 -1.90 9.35
CA GLN A 96 4.61 -1.82 8.38
C GLN A 96 4.48 -0.35 7.96
N CYS A 97 4.72 -0.05 6.69
CA CYS A 97 4.73 1.33 6.20
C CYS A 97 4.45 1.39 4.70
N VAL A 98 4.29 2.60 4.18
CA VAL A 98 4.30 2.89 2.74
C VAL A 98 5.68 3.42 2.38
N ILE A 99 6.41 2.66 1.56
CA ILE A 99 7.75 3.02 1.08
C ILE A 99 7.63 3.75 -0.26
N ARG A 100 8.39 4.83 -0.43
CA ARG A 100 8.45 5.60 -1.68
C ARG A 100 9.87 6.10 -1.94
N LYS A 101 10.31 6.08 -3.19
CA LYS A 101 11.51 6.80 -3.64
C LYS A 101 11.14 8.15 -4.23
N GLU A 102 12.01 9.15 -4.08
CA GLU A 102 11.81 10.44 -4.72
C GLU A 102 11.73 10.29 -6.25
N GLY A 103 10.76 10.98 -6.86
CA GLY A 103 10.52 10.91 -8.30
C GLY A 103 9.81 9.66 -8.80
N ASP A 104 9.64 8.60 -7.99
CA ASP A 104 8.90 7.40 -8.39
C ASP A 104 7.38 7.67 -8.44
N ILE A 105 6.72 7.08 -9.44
CA ILE A 105 5.26 7.11 -9.60
C ILE A 105 4.56 6.09 -8.70
N PHE A 106 5.31 5.09 -8.21
CA PHE A 106 4.81 4.03 -7.34
C PHE A 106 5.07 4.32 -5.86
N GLU A 107 4.18 3.77 -5.05
CA GLU A 107 4.35 3.57 -3.62
C GLU A 107 4.20 2.07 -3.31
N TYR A 108 4.89 1.62 -2.28
CA TYR A 108 4.94 0.21 -1.89
C TYR A 108 4.36 0.07 -0.49
N ALA A 109 3.13 -0.44 -0.40
CA ALA A 109 2.58 -0.82 0.90
C ALA A 109 3.30 -2.07 1.38
N ALA A 110 4.06 -1.94 2.46
CA ALA A 110 5.12 -2.88 2.83
C ALA A 110 4.94 -3.42 4.26
N VAL A 111 5.33 -4.68 4.44
CA VAL A 111 5.52 -5.31 5.75
C VAL A 111 6.94 -5.89 5.78
N LEU A 112 7.69 -5.56 6.82
CA LEU A 112 9.05 -6.08 7.00
C LEU A 112 9.01 -7.59 7.27
N ILE A 113 9.70 -8.38 6.46
CA ILE A 113 9.74 -9.85 6.56
C ILE A 113 11.11 -10.38 6.97
N ASP A 114 12.18 -9.63 6.67
CA ASP A 114 13.53 -9.98 7.08
C ASP A 114 14.41 -8.74 7.24
N ARG A 115 15.48 -8.85 8.02
CA ARG A 115 16.43 -7.76 8.26
C ARG A 115 17.81 -8.31 8.60
N ASP A 116 18.82 -7.59 8.15
CA ASP A 116 20.21 -7.85 8.52
C ASP A 116 20.99 -6.56 8.72
N SER A 117 22.04 -6.61 9.53
CA SER A 117 22.90 -5.45 9.79
C SER A 117 24.36 -5.86 9.86
N GLU A 118 25.18 -5.24 9.03
CA GLU A 118 26.62 -5.54 8.93
C GLU A 118 27.46 -4.30 9.24
N ASN A 119 28.65 -4.51 9.82
CA ASN A 119 29.63 -3.44 9.98
C ASN A 119 30.32 -3.20 8.62
N THR A 120 30.38 -1.94 8.18
CA THR A 120 30.95 -1.59 6.88
C THR A 120 32.48 -1.52 6.87
N GLU A 121 33.13 -1.66 8.04
CA GLU A 121 34.54 -1.34 8.28
C GLU A 121 34.88 0.14 8.05
N VAL A 122 33.87 0.99 7.80
CA VAL A 122 33.98 2.43 7.64
C VAL A 122 33.16 3.09 8.74
N GLU A 123 33.83 3.51 9.81
CA GLU A 123 33.13 4.20 10.88
C GLU A 123 32.53 5.54 10.40
N PRO A 124 31.37 5.96 10.93
CA PRO A 124 30.51 5.27 11.90
C PRO A 124 29.36 4.47 11.27
N TYR A 125 29.46 4.03 10.01
CA TYR A 125 28.32 3.49 9.26
C TYR A 125 28.16 1.98 9.39
N TYR A 126 26.90 1.56 9.47
CA TYR A 126 26.46 0.17 9.33
C TYR A 126 25.67 0.02 8.03
N LEU A 127 25.79 -1.14 7.40
CA LEU A 127 24.93 -1.52 6.29
C LEU A 127 23.69 -2.21 6.88
N LEU A 128 22.52 -1.61 6.69
CA LEU A 128 21.23 -2.16 7.10
C LEU A 128 20.47 -2.64 5.87
N SER A 129 20.22 -3.94 5.78
CA SER A 129 19.48 -4.57 4.69
C SER A 129 18.07 -4.95 5.18
N LEU A 130 17.04 -4.37 4.56
CA LEU A 130 15.64 -4.59 4.93
C LEU A 130 14.91 -5.26 3.78
N LYS A 131 14.25 -6.39 4.07
CA LYS A 131 13.43 -7.12 3.11
C LYS A 131 11.96 -7.02 3.48
N PHE A 132 11.13 -6.69 2.49
CA PHE A 132 9.70 -6.45 2.67
C PHE A 132 8.88 -7.31 1.71
N ALA A 133 7.73 -7.79 2.19
CA ALA A 133 6.62 -8.15 1.31
C ALA A 133 5.87 -6.87 0.94
N VAL A 134 5.64 -6.63 -0.34
CA VAL A 134 5.09 -5.36 -0.84
C VAL A 134 3.93 -5.51 -1.82
N ILE A 135 3.00 -4.56 -1.75
CA ILE A 135 2.02 -4.30 -2.80
C ILE A 135 2.42 -3.01 -3.53
N ARG A 136 2.85 -3.15 -4.78
CA ARG A 136 3.16 -2.02 -5.66
C ARG A 136 1.88 -1.37 -6.18
N ARG A 137 1.71 -0.08 -5.91
CA ARG A 137 0.52 0.68 -6.32
C ARG A 137 0.87 2.13 -6.67
N LYS A 138 -0.01 2.82 -7.38
CA LYS A 138 0.01 4.29 -7.47
C LYS A 138 -0.74 4.90 -6.27
N PRO A 139 -0.55 6.20 -5.97
CA PRO A 139 -1.31 6.89 -4.93
C PRO A 139 -2.83 6.76 -5.08
N LEU A 140 -3.56 6.98 -3.97
CA LEU A 140 -5.01 6.84 -3.90
C LEU A 140 -5.70 7.75 -4.91
N VAL A 141 -6.52 7.17 -5.78
CA VAL A 141 -7.41 7.90 -6.68
C VAL A 141 -8.73 8.15 -5.96
N ILE A 142 -9.23 9.38 -6.02
CA ILE A 142 -10.54 9.77 -5.45
C ILE A 142 -11.40 10.39 -6.56
N LYS A 143 -12.62 9.88 -6.72
CA LYS A 143 -13.61 10.36 -7.70
C LYS A 143 -14.93 10.62 -7.02
N LYS A 144 -15.44 11.85 -7.18
CA LYS A 144 -16.80 12.23 -6.76
C LYS A 144 -17.76 11.97 -7.92
N LEU A 145 -18.90 11.37 -7.61
CA LEU A 145 -19.92 10.96 -8.55
C LEU A 145 -21.27 11.49 -8.05
N GLU A 146 -22.05 12.04 -8.96
CA GLU A 146 -23.44 12.46 -8.70
C GLU A 146 -24.44 11.55 -9.43
N LYS A 147 -23.93 10.68 -10.32
CA LYS A 147 -24.71 9.77 -11.16
C LYS A 147 -23.85 8.61 -11.63
N THR A 148 -24.48 7.61 -12.23
CA THR A 148 -23.79 6.49 -12.89
C THR A 148 -22.66 6.98 -13.79
N THR A 149 -21.44 6.51 -13.51
CA THR A 149 -20.22 7.04 -14.12
C THR A 149 -19.24 5.92 -14.43
N VAL A 150 -18.53 6.07 -15.55
CA VAL A 150 -17.41 5.20 -15.90
C VAL A 150 -16.12 5.72 -15.29
N ILE A 151 -15.42 4.87 -14.56
CA ILE A 151 -14.10 5.13 -13.97
C ILE A 151 -13.07 4.21 -14.64
N TYR A 152 -11.87 4.75 -14.86
CA TYR A 152 -10.75 3.97 -15.38
C TYR A 152 -9.72 3.69 -14.28
N ASN A 153 -9.41 2.42 -14.07
CA ASN A 153 -8.29 1.99 -13.24
C ASN A 153 -7.08 1.69 -14.12
N GLU A 154 -6.00 2.44 -13.93
CA GLU A 154 -4.76 2.28 -14.69
C GLU A 154 -3.91 1.08 -14.23
N GLY A 155 -4.24 0.46 -13.10
CA GLY A 155 -3.60 -0.75 -12.61
C GLY A 155 -3.84 -1.94 -13.53
N ASN A 156 -2.96 -2.94 -13.47
CA ASN A 156 -3.10 -4.20 -14.20
C ASN A 156 -3.71 -5.33 -13.34
N THR A 157 -3.88 -5.09 -12.03
CA THR A 157 -4.49 -6.01 -11.06
C THR A 157 -5.77 -5.41 -10.49
N SER A 158 -6.77 -6.25 -10.20
CA SER A 158 -7.94 -5.82 -9.44
C SER A 158 -7.55 -5.43 -8.01
N SER A 159 -8.14 -4.36 -7.49
CA SER A 159 -7.83 -3.85 -6.15
C SER A 159 -9.09 -3.43 -5.40
N GLY A 160 -8.99 -3.31 -4.07
CA GLY A 160 -10.10 -2.88 -3.23
C GLY A 160 -10.60 -1.48 -3.60
N MET A 161 -11.92 -1.30 -3.59
CA MET A 161 -12.59 -0.03 -3.82
C MET A 161 -13.31 0.40 -2.55
N ARG A 162 -13.18 1.67 -2.16
CA ARG A 162 -13.96 2.29 -1.07
C ARG A 162 -15.04 3.17 -1.67
N ILE A 163 -16.28 2.95 -1.24
CA ILE A 163 -17.46 3.74 -1.60
C ILE A 163 -17.91 4.49 -0.35
N SER A 164 -17.98 5.81 -0.43
CA SER A 164 -18.51 6.69 0.62
C SER A 164 -19.77 7.37 0.12
N ILE A 165 -20.85 7.27 0.88
CA ILE A 165 -22.20 7.73 0.51
C ILE A 165 -22.65 8.72 1.57
N SER A 166 -23.10 9.89 1.14
CA SER A 166 -23.64 10.94 2.01
C SER A 166 -25.01 11.37 1.47
N PRO A 167 -26.10 10.70 1.88
CA PRO A 167 -27.43 10.97 1.35
C PRO A 167 -27.93 12.36 1.81
N GLU A 168 -28.62 13.08 0.91
CA GLU A 168 -29.22 14.39 1.22
C GLU A 168 -30.62 14.27 1.84
N LYS A 169 -31.29 13.13 1.61
CA LYS A 169 -32.61 12.76 2.13
C LYS A 169 -32.57 11.33 2.64
N ALA A 170 -33.54 10.94 3.47
CA ALA A 170 -33.64 9.55 3.89
C ALA A 170 -33.96 8.64 2.70
N LEU A 171 -33.33 7.46 2.66
CA LEU A 171 -33.53 6.42 1.66
C LEU A 171 -33.71 5.09 2.38
N GLU A 172 -34.78 4.36 2.08
CA GLU A 172 -34.96 3.00 2.60
C GLU A 172 -33.88 2.07 2.07
N THR A 173 -33.56 2.19 0.77
CA THR A 173 -32.50 1.41 0.12
C THR A 173 -31.74 2.26 -0.88
N PHE A 174 -30.47 1.94 -1.09
CA PHE A 174 -29.66 2.51 -2.15
C PHE A 174 -28.69 1.46 -2.68
N THR A 175 -28.67 1.27 -4.01
CA THR A 175 -27.76 0.33 -4.66
C THR A 175 -26.65 1.07 -5.38
N VAL A 176 -25.40 0.70 -5.10
CA VAL A 176 -24.21 1.23 -5.78
C VAL A 176 -23.21 0.12 -6.06
N ALA A 177 -22.71 0.08 -7.30
CA ALA A 177 -21.77 -0.96 -7.73
C ALA A 177 -22.28 -2.40 -7.46
N GLY A 178 -23.60 -2.60 -7.55
CA GLY A 178 -24.25 -3.89 -7.30
C GLY A 178 -24.44 -4.25 -5.83
N ILE A 179 -24.13 -3.36 -4.89
CA ILE A 179 -24.32 -3.56 -3.45
C ILE A 179 -25.47 -2.68 -2.99
N THR A 180 -26.44 -3.28 -2.33
CA THR A 180 -27.58 -2.60 -1.71
C THR A 180 -27.28 -2.32 -0.24
N ILE A 181 -27.54 -1.08 0.17
CA ILE A 181 -27.45 -0.64 1.56
C ILE A 181 -28.80 -0.11 2.01
N GLU A 182 -29.17 -0.39 3.26
CA GLU A 182 -30.49 -0.10 3.83
C GLU A 182 -30.43 1.00 4.90
N ASP A 183 -31.58 1.66 5.11
CA ASP A 183 -31.80 2.65 6.17
C ASP A 183 -30.82 3.83 6.16
N LEU A 184 -30.62 4.46 5.00
CA LEU A 184 -29.74 5.61 4.88
C LEU A 184 -30.42 6.88 5.34
N ASN A 185 -29.78 7.60 6.26
CA ASN A 185 -30.30 8.83 6.85
C ASN A 185 -29.42 10.03 6.50
N PRO A 186 -30.01 11.22 6.27
CA PRO A 186 -29.25 12.42 5.98
C PRO A 186 -28.34 12.80 7.16
N GLY A 187 -27.18 13.38 6.86
CA GLY A 187 -26.18 13.75 7.87
C GLY A 187 -25.33 12.58 8.39
N THR A 188 -25.50 11.37 7.85
CA THR A 188 -24.66 10.20 8.15
C THR A 188 -23.80 9.86 6.94
N THR A 189 -22.51 9.61 7.15
CA THR A 189 -21.62 9.10 6.10
C THR A 189 -21.52 7.58 6.22
N TYR A 190 -21.96 6.89 5.17
CA TYR A 190 -21.87 5.44 5.04
C TYR A 190 -20.65 5.11 4.20
N VAL A 191 -19.86 4.14 4.64
CA VAL A 191 -18.63 3.73 3.97
C VAL A 191 -18.63 2.21 3.81
N ILE A 192 -18.58 1.76 2.56
CA ILE A 192 -18.27 0.36 2.20
C ILE A 192 -16.81 0.35 1.75
N ASP A 193 -15.93 -0.17 2.58
CA ASP A 193 -14.49 -0.11 2.40
C ASP A 193 -13.92 -1.46 1.98
N GLY A 194 -13.78 -1.68 0.67
CA GLY A 194 -13.12 -2.86 0.13
C GLY A 194 -11.59 -2.80 0.17
N ILE A 195 -10.98 -1.68 0.60
CA ILE A 195 -9.53 -1.57 0.78
C ILE A 195 -9.12 -2.24 2.09
N VAL A 196 -9.89 -2.02 3.18
CA VAL A 196 -9.60 -2.62 4.50
C VAL A 196 -10.61 -3.68 4.95
N GLY A 197 -11.67 -3.92 4.18
CA GLY A 197 -12.69 -4.92 4.49
C GLY A 197 -13.62 -4.53 5.63
N ARG A 198 -14.26 -3.36 5.56
CA ARG A 198 -15.19 -2.87 6.60
C ARG A 198 -16.40 -2.15 6.01
N VAL A 199 -17.52 -2.16 6.74
CA VAL A 199 -18.70 -1.33 6.43
C VAL A 199 -19.09 -0.54 7.65
N THR A 200 -19.23 0.78 7.51
CA THR A 200 -19.53 1.66 8.65
C THR A 200 -20.50 2.79 8.33
N ALA A 201 -21.27 3.21 9.34
CA ALA A 201 -22.03 4.46 9.38
C ALA A 201 -21.43 5.36 10.46
N ASN A 202 -20.84 6.50 10.08
CA ASN A 202 -20.08 7.37 10.99
C ASN A 202 -19.04 6.61 11.86
N GLY A 203 -18.39 5.60 11.28
CA GLY A 203 -17.38 4.76 11.94
C GLY A 203 -17.92 3.59 12.77
N VAL A 204 -19.23 3.48 12.97
CA VAL A 204 -19.87 2.34 13.65
C VAL A 204 -20.15 1.24 12.64
N ASN A 205 -19.92 -0.03 13.00
CA ASN A 205 -20.18 -1.18 12.14
C ASN A 205 -21.62 -1.15 11.58
N TYR A 206 -21.75 -1.30 10.26
CA TYR A 206 -23.02 -1.24 9.54
C TYR A 206 -23.20 -2.40 8.56
N PHE A 207 -22.42 -3.48 8.72
CA PHE A 207 -22.37 -4.61 7.80
C PHE A 207 -23.74 -5.31 7.62
N ALA A 208 -24.53 -5.43 8.69
CA ALA A 208 -25.81 -6.15 8.68
C ALA A 208 -26.91 -5.48 7.84
N HIS A 209 -26.73 -4.21 7.47
CA HIS A 209 -27.67 -3.44 6.64
C HIS A 209 -27.26 -3.43 5.16
N THR A 210 -26.49 -4.45 4.74
CA THR A 210 -25.99 -4.56 3.37
C THR A 210 -26.22 -5.96 2.85
N ASP A 211 -26.40 -6.11 1.55
CA ASP A 211 -26.42 -7.41 0.86
C ASP A 211 -25.02 -7.91 0.45
N LEU A 212 -23.98 -7.35 1.08
CA LEU A 212 -22.58 -7.56 0.71
C LEU A 212 -22.17 -9.03 0.86
N VAL A 213 -21.92 -9.69 -0.28
CA VAL A 213 -21.31 -11.03 -0.33
C VAL A 213 -19.80 -10.98 -0.44
N ASP A 214 -19.27 -9.97 -1.14
CA ASP A 214 -17.85 -9.73 -1.36
C ASP A 214 -17.57 -8.23 -1.28
N PHE A 215 -16.43 -7.87 -0.69
CA PHE A 215 -16.02 -6.48 -0.65
C PHE A 215 -15.81 -5.91 -2.08
N PRO A 216 -16.23 -4.65 -2.32
CA PRO A 216 -16.15 -4.06 -3.65
C PRO A 216 -14.70 -3.96 -4.11
N LYS A 217 -14.48 -4.38 -5.35
CA LYS A 217 -13.20 -4.27 -6.04
C LYS A 217 -13.38 -3.42 -7.29
N ILE A 218 -12.31 -2.76 -7.70
CA ILE A 218 -12.21 -2.13 -9.01
C ILE A 218 -11.37 -3.02 -9.93
N GLN A 219 -11.88 -3.28 -11.13
CA GLN A 219 -11.19 -4.07 -12.15
C GLN A 219 -10.18 -3.20 -12.90
N PRO A 220 -9.12 -3.77 -13.51
CA PRO A 220 -8.31 -3.05 -14.48
C PRO A 220 -9.16 -2.44 -15.59
N ARG A 221 -8.75 -1.27 -16.09
CA ARG A 221 -9.41 -0.55 -17.18
C ARG A 221 -10.81 -0.03 -16.78
N LYS A 222 -11.82 -0.30 -17.61
CA LYS A 222 -13.15 0.34 -17.55
C LYS A 222 -14.01 -0.31 -16.46
N ASN A 223 -14.53 0.51 -15.55
CA ASN A 223 -15.51 0.13 -14.54
C ASN A 223 -16.71 1.06 -14.63
N GLU A 224 -17.90 0.50 -14.73
CA GLU A 224 -19.15 1.28 -14.68
C GLU A 224 -19.73 1.20 -13.27
N ILE A 225 -19.77 2.35 -12.59
CA ILE A 225 -20.33 2.45 -11.24
C ILE A 225 -21.80 2.83 -11.39
N VAL A 226 -22.68 1.82 -11.37
CA VAL A 226 -24.12 1.99 -11.47
C VAL A 226 -24.68 2.39 -10.10
N MET A 227 -25.57 3.38 -10.09
CA MET A 227 -26.26 3.89 -8.91
C MET A 227 -27.78 3.84 -9.12
N SER A 228 -28.54 3.44 -8.10
CA SER A 228 -30.01 3.39 -8.18
C SER A 228 -30.68 4.78 -8.16
N GLU A 229 -30.02 5.75 -7.53
CA GLU A 229 -30.43 7.17 -7.49
C GLU A 229 -29.21 8.08 -7.72
N GLU A 230 -29.45 9.27 -8.26
CA GLU A 230 -28.43 10.31 -8.44
C GLU A 230 -28.21 11.07 -7.11
N ILE A 231 -27.28 10.57 -6.29
CA ILE A 231 -26.88 11.18 -5.01
C ILE A 231 -25.35 11.30 -4.90
N PRO A 232 -24.81 12.16 -4.02
CA PRO A 232 -23.37 12.30 -3.86
C PRO A 232 -22.71 11.01 -3.35
N VAL A 233 -21.82 10.44 -4.16
CA VAL A 233 -20.98 9.28 -3.84
C VAL A 233 -19.52 9.59 -4.12
N THR A 234 -18.62 9.22 -3.21
CA THR A 234 -17.18 9.26 -3.44
C THR A 234 -16.64 7.84 -3.55
N VAL A 235 -16.02 7.54 -4.68
CA VAL A 235 -15.29 6.30 -4.92
C VAL A 235 -13.80 6.56 -4.79
N SER A 236 -13.08 5.69 -4.08
CA SER A 236 -11.62 5.74 -3.98
C SER A 236 -10.98 4.36 -4.06
N PHE A 237 -9.80 4.29 -4.66
CA PHE A 237 -9.08 3.03 -4.88
C PHE A 237 -7.60 3.30 -5.17
N TYR A 238 -6.76 2.29 -4.99
CA TYR A 238 -5.36 2.33 -5.40
C TYR A 238 -5.18 1.54 -6.71
N PRO A 239 -4.61 2.12 -7.77
CA PRO A 239 -4.21 1.35 -8.95
C PRO A 239 -3.04 0.42 -8.59
N VAL A 240 -3.25 -0.90 -8.63
CA VAL A 240 -2.27 -1.93 -8.23
C VAL A 240 -1.60 -2.55 -9.46
N PHE A 241 -0.30 -2.86 -9.32
CA PHE A 241 0.55 -3.40 -10.38
C PHE A 241 1.26 -4.67 -9.93
N SER A 242 0.74 -5.84 -10.33
CA SER A 242 1.42 -7.14 -10.25
C SER A 242 2.34 -7.34 -11.44
#